data_AF-A0A0F8WVG0-F1
#
_entry.id   AF-A0A0F8WVG0-F1
#
_cell.length_a   1.000
_cell.length_b   1.000
_cell.length_c   1.000
_cell.angle_alpha   90.00
_cell.angle_beta   90.00
_cell.angle_gamma   90.00
#
_symmetry.space_group_name_H-M   'P 1'
#
loop_
_entity.id
_entity.type
_entity.pdbx_description
1 polymer ?
#
loop_
_entity_poly.entity_id
_entity_poly.type
_entity_poly.pdbx_seq_one_letter_code
_entity_poly.pdbx_strand_id
1 'polypeptide(L)'
;MPELASRQHVEAIVPVLEEALERAGCTLESIDAVAVTTGPGLAGALLVGANAAKAIAYAIDLPLVAVNHLEGHIYAAWLADGPSGEDVRQPRFPVLCLIVSGGHTDLVLMTGHGRYRRLGETADDAAGEAFDKVARMMGLGF
;
A
#
# COMPACT_ATOMS: atom_id res chain seq x y z
N MET A 1 -12.69 10.27 10.58
CA MET A 1 -13.94 9.49 10.77
C MET A 1 -13.78 8.14 10.08
N PRO A 2 -13.39 7.08 10.81
CA PRO A 2 -13.13 5.74 10.24
C PRO A 2 -14.31 5.14 9.45
N GLU A 3 -15.54 5.44 9.87
CA GLU A 3 -16.76 4.96 9.24
C GLU A 3 -16.96 5.57 7.85
N LEU A 4 -16.66 6.87 7.69
CA LEU A 4 -16.74 7.56 6.41
C LEU A 4 -15.74 6.96 5.42
N ALA A 5 -14.50 6.73 5.84
CA ALA A 5 -13.49 6.09 5.00
C ALA A 5 -13.95 4.70 4.52
N SER A 6 -14.49 3.88 5.43
CA SER A 6 -15.00 2.54 5.08
C SER A 6 -16.14 2.59 4.07
N ARG A 7 -17.07 3.55 4.21
CA ARG A 7 -18.16 3.75 3.23
C ARG A 7 -17.63 4.16 1.86
N GLN A 8 -16.66 5.06 1.82
CA GLN A 8 -16.03 5.46 0.56
C GLN A 8 -15.34 4.29 -0.14
N HIS A 9 -14.72 3.36 0.60
CA HIS A 9 -14.20 2.13 -0.01
C HIS A 9 -15.30 1.27 -0.62
N VAL A 10 -16.46 1.12 0.03
CA VAL A 10 -17.59 0.35 -0.52
C VAL A 10 -18.10 0.99 -1.82
N GLU A 11 -18.23 2.31 -1.84
CA GLU A 11 -18.71 3.07 -3.00
C GLU A 11 -17.70 3.05 -4.16
N ALA A 12 -16.40 3.05 -3.87
CA ALA A 12 -15.34 3.20 -4.88
C ALA A 12 -14.76 1.87 -5.39
N ILE A 13 -14.83 0.76 -4.65
CA ILE A 13 -14.07 -0.46 -4.98
C ILE A 13 -14.44 -1.05 -6.35
N VAL A 14 -15.73 -1.05 -6.72
CA VAL A 14 -16.19 -1.57 -8.01
C VAL A 14 -15.85 -0.59 -9.15
N PRO A 15 -16.20 0.72 -9.08
CA PRO A 15 -15.80 1.67 -10.13
C PRO A 15 -14.30 1.70 -10.41
N VAL A 16 -13.46 1.65 -9.36
CA VAL A 16 -12.00 1.64 -9.51
C VAL A 16 -11.52 0.36 -10.19
N LEU A 17 -12.11 -0.79 -9.89
CA LEU A 17 -11.76 -2.05 -10.54
C LEU A 17 -12.13 -2.03 -12.03
N GLU A 18 -13.35 -1.59 -12.36
CA GLU A 18 -13.83 -1.49 -13.75
C GLU A 18 -12.94 -0.54 -14.57
N GLU A 19 -12.64 0.64 -14.03
CA GLU A 19 -11.76 1.60 -14.67
C GLU A 19 -10.33 1.06 -14.84
N ALA A 20 -9.80 0.32 -13.86
CA ALA A 20 -8.46 -0.27 -13.93
C ALA A 20 -8.38 -1.33 -15.05
N LEU A 21 -9.39 -2.19 -15.17
CA LEU A 21 -9.48 -3.20 -16.24
C LEU A 21 -9.62 -2.55 -17.62
N GLU A 22 -10.47 -1.52 -17.73
CA GLU A 22 -10.65 -0.77 -18.98
C GLU A 22 -9.34 -0.12 -19.43
N ARG A 23 -8.64 0.57 -18.53
CA ARG A 23 -7.35 1.22 -18.82
C ARG A 23 -6.26 0.21 -19.18
N ALA A 24 -6.26 -0.95 -18.54
CA ALA A 24 -5.32 -2.03 -18.86
C ALA A 24 -5.67 -2.76 -20.17
N GLY A 25 -6.87 -2.55 -20.73
CA GLY A 25 -7.35 -3.23 -21.92
C GLY A 25 -7.52 -4.75 -21.70
N CYS A 26 -7.85 -5.15 -20.48
CA CYS A 26 -7.90 -6.55 -20.08
C CYS A 26 -9.19 -6.87 -19.30
N THR A 27 -9.48 -8.16 -19.10
CA THR A 27 -10.65 -8.63 -18.34
C THR A 27 -10.21 -9.41 -17.10
N LEU A 28 -11.14 -9.69 -16.18
CA LEU A 28 -10.83 -10.50 -15.00
C LEU A 28 -10.33 -11.91 -15.35
N GLU A 29 -10.75 -12.47 -16.49
CA GLU A 29 -10.29 -13.78 -16.97
C GLU A 29 -8.85 -13.76 -17.49
N SER A 30 -8.26 -12.57 -17.66
CA SER A 30 -6.90 -12.39 -18.19
C SER A 30 -5.85 -12.10 -17.11
N ILE A 31 -6.22 -12.11 -15.83
CA ILE A 31 -5.30 -11.96 -14.71
C ILE A 31 -4.95 -13.32 -14.08
N ASP A 32 -3.74 -13.45 -13.55
CA ASP A 32 -3.21 -14.71 -13.01
C ASP A 32 -3.32 -14.83 -11.49
N ALA A 33 -3.55 -13.72 -10.77
CA ALA A 33 -3.65 -13.69 -9.32
C ALA A 33 -4.33 -12.39 -8.85
N VAL A 34 -4.86 -12.41 -7.62
CA VAL A 34 -5.41 -11.24 -6.94
C VAL A 34 -4.58 -10.94 -5.69
N ALA A 35 -4.06 -9.72 -5.55
CA ALA A 35 -3.34 -9.29 -4.36
C ALA A 35 -4.17 -8.27 -3.56
N VAL A 36 -4.13 -8.34 -2.24
CA VAL A 36 -4.88 -7.43 -1.37
C VAL A 36 -4.16 -7.10 -0.08
N THR A 37 -4.25 -5.83 0.33
CA THR A 37 -3.68 -5.38 1.62
C THR A 37 -4.48 -5.95 2.78
N THR A 38 -3.79 -6.54 3.76
CA THR A 38 -4.41 -7.13 4.96
C THR A 38 -4.07 -6.39 6.25
N GLY A 39 -3.14 -5.43 6.19
CA GLY A 39 -2.82 -4.51 7.27
C GLY A 39 -1.35 -4.07 7.25
N PRO A 40 -0.95 -3.15 8.14
CA PRO A 40 -1.82 -2.39 9.06
C PRO A 40 -2.74 -1.40 8.33
N GLY A 41 -3.80 -0.93 9.00
CA GLY A 41 -4.76 0.03 8.45
C GLY A 41 -6.11 0.01 9.16
N LEU A 42 -7.04 0.85 8.70
CA LEU A 42 -8.40 0.91 9.24
C LEU A 42 -9.14 -0.40 8.93
N ALA A 43 -9.59 -1.12 9.97
CA ALA A 43 -10.21 -2.43 9.84
C ALA A 43 -11.39 -2.45 8.86
N GLY A 44 -12.28 -1.45 8.93
CA GLY A 44 -13.43 -1.35 8.02
C GLY A 44 -13.03 -1.23 6.55
N ALA A 45 -12.03 -0.40 6.24
CA ALA A 45 -11.49 -0.25 4.89
C ALA A 45 -10.81 -1.54 4.39
N LEU A 46 -9.98 -2.16 5.24
CA LEU A 46 -9.29 -3.41 4.93
C LEU A 46 -10.27 -4.55 4.62
N LEU A 47 -11.37 -4.66 5.38
CA LEU A 47 -12.37 -5.69 5.17
C LEU A 47 -13.09 -5.56 3.82
N VAL A 48 -13.36 -4.33 3.35
CA VAL A 48 -13.99 -4.11 2.03
C VAL A 48 -13.08 -4.64 0.93
N GLY A 49 -11.81 -4.23 0.93
CA GLY A 49 -10.83 -4.70 -0.06
C GLY A 49 -10.62 -6.21 0.01
N ALA A 50 -10.43 -6.76 1.22
CA ALA A 50 -10.21 -8.19 1.43
C ALA A 50 -11.39 -9.04 0.94
N ASN A 51 -12.63 -8.60 1.17
CA ASN A 51 -13.81 -9.33 0.71
C ASN A 51 -14.00 -9.25 -0.80
N ALA A 52 -13.77 -8.07 -1.41
CA ALA A 52 -13.80 -7.94 -2.86
C ALA A 52 -12.76 -8.84 -3.54
N ALA A 53 -11.51 -8.81 -3.05
CA ALA A 53 -10.43 -9.63 -3.58
C ALA A 53 -10.71 -11.14 -3.43
N LYS A 54 -11.23 -11.57 -2.27
CA LYS A 54 -11.66 -12.96 -2.06
C LYS A 54 -12.77 -13.37 -3.01
N ALA A 55 -13.77 -12.51 -3.23
CA ALA A 55 -14.88 -12.80 -4.12
C ALA A 55 -14.40 -12.98 -5.56
N ILE A 56 -13.53 -12.08 -6.04
CA ILE A 56 -12.92 -12.19 -7.38
C ILE A 56 -12.11 -13.48 -7.49
N ALA A 57 -11.14 -13.67 -6.59
CA ALA A 57 -10.26 -14.85 -6.63
C ALA A 57 -11.05 -16.17 -6.56
N TYR A 58 -12.10 -16.23 -5.75
CA TYR A 58 -12.97 -17.40 -5.66
C TYR A 58 -13.82 -17.62 -6.92
N ALA A 59 -14.34 -16.55 -7.53
CA ALA A 59 -15.24 -16.65 -8.68
C ALA A 59 -14.54 -17.18 -9.95
N ILE A 60 -13.27 -16.86 -10.13
CA ILE A 60 -12.47 -17.25 -11.31
C ILE A 60 -11.29 -18.18 -10.98
N ASP A 61 -11.31 -18.81 -9.81
CA ASP A 61 -10.34 -19.81 -9.35
C ASP A 61 -8.87 -19.34 -9.43
N LEU A 62 -8.60 -18.15 -8.89
CA LEU A 62 -7.26 -17.56 -8.87
C LEU A 62 -6.59 -17.62 -7.49
N PRO A 63 -5.25 -17.67 -7.45
CA PRO A 63 -4.48 -17.43 -6.24
C PRO A 63 -4.80 -16.06 -5.63
N LEU A 64 -5.02 -16.03 -4.30
CA LEU A 64 -5.17 -14.82 -3.51
C LEU A 64 -3.90 -14.57 -2.67
N VAL A 65 -3.29 -13.39 -2.84
CA VAL A 65 -2.06 -12.99 -2.16
C VAL A 65 -2.37 -11.92 -1.12
N ALA A 66 -2.15 -12.24 0.15
CA ALA A 66 -2.21 -11.27 1.24
C ALA A 66 -0.93 -10.44 1.29
N VAL A 67 -1.08 -9.11 1.27
CA VAL A 67 0.04 -8.17 1.26
C VAL A 67 0.03 -7.32 2.53
N ASN A 68 1.21 -7.14 3.14
CA ASN A 68 1.41 -6.18 4.22
C ASN A 68 1.56 -4.77 3.63
N HIS A 69 0.84 -3.79 4.17
CA HIS A 69 0.83 -2.41 3.71
C HIS A 69 2.23 -1.78 3.72
N LEU A 70 3.03 -2.03 4.76
CA LEU A 70 4.39 -1.49 4.89
C LEU A 70 5.37 -2.17 3.94
N GLU A 71 5.17 -3.45 3.64
CA GLU A 71 5.93 -4.10 2.57
C GLU A 71 5.62 -3.48 1.21
N GLY A 72 4.35 -3.10 0.97
CA GLY A 72 3.96 -2.33 -0.22
C GLY A 72 4.74 -1.02 -0.36
N HIS A 73 4.87 -0.25 0.73
CA HIS A 73 5.69 0.98 0.76
C HIS A 73 7.16 0.71 0.41
N ILE A 74 7.74 -0.36 0.97
CA ILE A 74 9.13 -0.76 0.69
C ILE A 74 9.26 -1.12 -0.80
N TYR A 75 8.40 -2.00 -1.32
CA TYR A 75 8.53 -2.50 -2.69
C TYR A 75 8.22 -1.48 -3.77
N ALA A 76 7.45 -0.43 -3.47
CA ALA A 76 7.16 0.65 -4.40
C ALA A 76 8.43 1.33 -4.96
N ALA A 77 9.53 1.32 -4.21
CA ALA A 77 10.83 1.86 -4.64
C ALA A 77 11.44 1.15 -5.86
N TRP A 78 10.98 -0.06 -6.20
CA TRP A 78 11.46 -0.86 -7.34
C TRP A 78 10.42 -1.00 -8.46
N LEU A 79 9.30 -0.27 -8.40
CA LEU A 79 8.32 -0.21 -9.50
C LEU A 79 8.66 0.85 -10.55
N ALA A 80 9.43 1.87 -10.17
CA ALA A 80 9.87 2.96 -11.05
C ALA A 80 11.34 2.77 -11.46
N ASP A 81 11.71 3.33 -12.61
CA ASP A 81 13.11 3.55 -12.93
C ASP A 81 13.73 4.38 -11.80
N GLY A 82 14.93 4.00 -11.35
CA GLY A 82 15.58 4.70 -10.25
C GLY A 82 15.74 6.19 -10.57
N PRO A 83 15.86 7.07 -9.56
CA PRO A 83 16.04 8.52 -9.77
C PRO A 83 17.25 8.89 -10.66
N SER A 84 18.16 7.94 -10.92
CA SER A 84 19.34 8.03 -11.79
C SER A 84 19.19 7.36 -13.16
N GLY A 85 18.00 6.87 -13.56
CA GLY A 85 17.82 6.09 -14.80
C GLY A 85 18.47 4.71 -14.74
N GLU A 86 18.86 4.25 -13.55
CA GLU A 86 19.32 2.90 -13.32
C GLU A 86 18.13 1.94 -13.33
N ASP A 87 18.28 0.83 -14.05
CA ASP A 87 17.34 -0.28 -14.07
C ASP A 87 17.40 -1.03 -12.72
N VAL A 88 16.77 -0.44 -11.70
CA VAL A 88 16.67 -1.03 -10.36
C VAL A 88 15.41 -1.89 -10.29
N ARG A 89 15.25 -2.86 -11.19
CA ARG A 89 14.15 -3.85 -11.10
C ARG A 89 14.24 -4.72 -9.83
N GLN A 90 15.42 -4.79 -9.20
CA GLN A 90 15.62 -5.61 -8.00
C GLN A 90 16.55 -4.96 -6.96
N PRO A 91 16.23 -5.07 -5.67
CA PRO A 91 17.12 -4.65 -4.58
C PRO A 91 18.40 -5.49 -4.53
N ARG A 92 19.52 -4.82 -4.22
CA ARG A 92 20.75 -5.50 -3.79
C ARG A 92 20.82 -5.50 -2.27
N PHE A 93 20.65 -6.66 -1.66
CA PHE A 93 20.63 -6.79 -0.20
C PHE A 93 22.03 -6.76 0.43
N PRO A 94 22.16 -6.30 1.69
CA PRO A 94 21.10 -5.70 2.51
C PRO A 94 20.75 -4.27 2.07
N VAL A 95 19.48 -3.88 2.22
CA VAL A 95 19.01 -2.50 2.00
C VAL A 95 18.45 -1.91 3.29
N LEU A 96 18.66 -0.61 3.46
CA LEU A 96 18.06 0.16 4.54
C LEU A 96 16.87 0.93 3.96
N CYS A 97 15.68 0.67 4.49
CA CYS A 97 14.43 1.28 4.07
C CYS A 97 13.99 2.31 5.10
N LEU A 98 13.69 3.52 4.63
CA LEU A 98 13.05 4.56 5.43
C LEU A 98 11.60 4.71 4.93
N ILE A 99 10.64 4.29 5.73
CA ILE A 99 9.21 4.43 5.41
C ILE A 99 8.74 5.73 6.05
N VAL A 100 8.34 6.71 5.23
CA VAL A 100 7.83 8.00 5.70
C VAL A 100 6.49 8.27 5.03
N SER A 101 5.41 8.22 5.81
CA SER A 101 4.04 8.44 5.35
C SER A 101 3.27 9.30 6.36
N GLY A 102 1.97 9.51 6.11
CA GLY A 102 1.07 10.16 7.07
C GLY A 102 1.00 9.43 8.43
N GLY A 103 1.11 8.10 8.46
CA GLY A 103 0.95 7.30 9.68
C GLY A 103 2.14 6.44 10.08
N HIS A 104 3.25 6.51 9.36
CA HIS A 104 4.44 5.69 9.63
C HIS A 104 5.72 6.50 9.43
N THR A 105 6.68 6.26 10.31
CA THR A 105 8.04 6.81 10.25
C THR A 105 8.95 5.74 10.84
N ASP A 106 9.37 4.82 9.98
CA ASP A 106 10.05 3.59 10.37
C ASP A 106 11.39 3.47 9.64
N LEU A 107 12.42 3.03 10.36
CA LEU A 107 13.71 2.64 9.80
C LEU A 107 13.81 1.12 9.84
N VAL A 108 13.91 0.48 8.68
CA VAL A 108 13.87 -0.99 8.54
C VAL A 108 15.09 -1.48 7.79
N LEU A 109 15.80 -2.45 8.36
CA LEU A 109 16.84 -3.20 7.66
C LEU A 109 16.21 -4.41 6.96
N MET A 110 16.32 -4.46 5.63
CA MET A 110 15.87 -5.59 4.83
C MET A 110 17.09 -6.38 4.34
N THR A 111 17.24 -7.61 4.82
CA THR A 111 18.39 -8.49 4.48
C THR A 111 18.11 -9.46 3.33
N GLY A 112 16.87 -9.46 2.86
CA GLY A 112 16.36 -10.28 1.77
C GLY A 112 14.85 -10.06 1.64
N HIS A 113 14.23 -10.58 0.58
CA HIS A 113 12.78 -10.55 0.43
C HIS A 113 12.08 -11.16 1.65
N GLY A 114 11.11 -10.44 2.23
CA GLY A 114 10.37 -10.89 3.41
C GLY A 114 11.20 -10.91 4.71
N ARG A 115 12.45 -10.44 4.70
CA ARG A 115 13.38 -10.52 5.84
C ARG A 115 13.70 -9.13 6.39
N TYR A 116 12.82 -8.65 7.26
CA TYR A 116 12.85 -7.30 7.82
C TYR A 116 13.29 -7.31 9.28
N ARG A 117 14.04 -6.28 9.67
CA ARG A 117 14.31 -5.92 11.06
C ARG A 117 14.06 -4.43 11.23
N ARG A 118 13.00 -4.05 11.95
CA ARG A 118 12.79 -2.66 12.38
C ARG A 118 13.95 -2.25 13.29
N LEU A 119 14.66 -1.20 12.90
CA LEU A 119 15.76 -0.59 13.65
C LEU A 119 15.25 0.56 14.53
N GLY A 120 14.18 1.23 14.12
CA GLY A 120 13.53 2.29 14.88
C GLY A 120 12.19 2.68 14.25
N GLU A 121 11.36 3.36 15.03
CA GLU A 121 10.10 3.97 14.60
C GLU A 121 9.89 5.27 15.39
N THR A 122 9.00 6.14 14.92
CA THR A 122 8.56 7.29 15.72
C THR A 122 7.91 6.83 17.02
N ALA A 123 8.11 7.59 18.10
CA ALA A 123 7.47 7.33 19.38
C ALA A 123 6.08 8.00 19.49
N ASP A 124 5.79 8.96 18.62
CA ASP A 124 4.60 9.80 18.65
C ASP A 124 4.07 10.07 17.25
N ASP A 125 4.28 11.28 16.72
CA ASP A 125 3.79 11.70 15.43
C ASP A 125 4.67 11.11 14.32
N ALA A 126 4.03 10.54 13.31
CA ALA A 126 4.71 10.28 12.05
C ALA A 126 5.07 11.62 11.39
N ALA A 127 6.11 11.62 10.55
CA ALA A 127 6.55 12.83 9.86
C ALA A 127 5.42 13.46 9.06
N GLY A 128 4.64 12.67 8.30
CA GLY A 128 3.50 13.21 7.55
C GLY A 128 2.44 13.85 8.45
N GLU A 129 2.09 13.21 9.58
CA GLU A 129 1.16 13.79 10.55
C GLU A 129 1.69 15.10 11.16
N ALA A 130 2.99 15.17 11.47
CA ALA A 130 3.61 16.40 11.95
C ALA A 130 3.54 17.53 10.91
N PHE A 131 3.77 17.21 9.63
CA PHE A 131 3.61 18.15 8.52
C PHE A 131 2.18 18.68 8.43
N ASP A 132 1.19 17.80 8.43
CA ASP A 132 -0.23 18.17 8.35
C ASP A 132 -0.67 19.06 9.52
N LYS A 133 -0.21 18.75 10.74
CA LYS A 133 -0.49 19.54 11.95
C LYS A 133 0.08 20.96 11.82
N VAL A 134 1.34 21.07 11.40
CA VAL A 134 2.01 22.38 11.25
C VAL A 134 1.37 23.18 10.11
N ALA A 135 1.06 22.56 8.98
CA ALA A 135 0.38 23.22 7.86
C ALA A 135 -0.96 23.82 8.31
N ARG A 136 -1.74 23.07 9.10
CA ARG A 136 -3.00 23.57 9.67
C ARG A 136 -2.79 24.73 10.62
N MET A 137 -1.79 24.68 11.50
CA MET A 137 -1.46 25.78 12.42
C MET A 137 -1.04 27.05 11.68
N MET A 138 -0.39 26.91 10.53
CA MET A 138 0.04 28.02 9.67
C MET A 138 -1.07 28.55 8.75
N GLY A 139 -2.27 27.97 8.78
CA GLY A 139 -3.37 28.37 7.89
C GLY A 139 -3.17 27.98 6.43
N LEU A 140 -2.34 26.97 6.16
CA LEU A 140 -2.04 26.48 4.81
C LEU A 140 -3.03 25.41 4.32
N GLY A 141 -4.02 25.05 5.15
CA GLY A 141 -5.00 24.01 4.86
C GLY A 141 -4.69 22.70 5.59
N PHE A 142 -4.91 21.59 4.90
CA PHE A 142 -4.43 20.27 5.27
C PHE A 142 -3.34 19.89 4.29
#